data_AF-A0A2P8E1T3-F1
#
_entry.id   AF-A0A2P8E1T3-F1
#
_cell.length_a   1.000
_cell.length_b   1.000
_cell.length_c   1.000
_cell.angle_alpha   90.00
_cell.angle_beta   90.00
_cell.angle_gamma   90.00
#
_symmetry.space_group_name_H-M   'P 1'
#
loop_
_entity.id
_entity.type
_entity.pdbx_description
1 polymer ?
#
loop_
_entity_poly.entity_id
_entity_poly.type
_entity_poly.pdbx_seq_one_letter_code
_entity_poly.pdbx_strand_id
1 'polypeptide(L)'
;MEQLIRPEIIEFLLKQLPWWLIGFWTVYSILSVFFRPIRKHISNFYIIESIPNVFVTLGLFGTFTGIAYGLLNFDTTPDHIKDSIKLLLDGLKSAMFTSIVGILLSLIFSKIIKIFINTKYIAEPESPELIELRNLNQNFEEFKNAISTTQYNAIVDAFREVITNFNDVFKIFIEDLVQSNFEELTQTINELSTWQREHKEDVEALKTAYKSLVTQHQKFADTTVVWVSKLDEISGQSSKLQKVIDEFNSAFNENGNLSKVLKDVQGATSELMKVTENFNKLSTKMNETTDSIKMTGENVTKWTTSVESVSNSASNIVESVRTLRSIDVESLNKMLASMDALFLEYIKDIENRLNKK
;
A
#
# COMPACT_ATOMS: atom_id res chain seq x y z
N MET A 1 25.83 63.52 54.00
CA MET A 1 24.72 63.89 53.08
C MET A 1 23.41 64.06 53.84
N GLU A 2 23.49 64.55 55.08
CA GLU A 2 22.39 65.24 55.75
C GLU A 2 22.41 66.71 55.27
N GLN A 3 21.23 67.30 55.03
CA GLN A 3 20.97 68.65 54.50
C GLN A 3 20.95 68.86 52.97
N LEU A 4 20.14 68.13 52.18
CA LEU A 4 20.05 68.45 50.75
C LEU A 4 18.66 68.34 50.08
N ILE A 5 17.56 68.58 50.81
CA ILE A 5 16.36 69.17 50.19
C ILE A 5 15.75 70.15 51.19
N ARG A 6 15.65 71.44 50.83
CA ARG A 6 14.95 72.43 51.67
C ARG A 6 13.50 71.96 51.88
N PRO A 7 12.90 72.11 53.07
CA PRO A 7 11.53 71.66 53.34
C PRO A 7 10.52 72.23 52.33
N GLU A 8 10.75 73.44 51.85
CA GLU A 8 9.97 74.08 50.79
C GLU A 8 9.98 73.29 49.46
N ILE A 9 11.13 72.72 49.08
CA ILE A 9 11.28 71.93 47.84
C ILE A 9 10.57 70.59 48.00
N ILE A 10 10.65 69.98 49.19
CA ILE A 10 9.94 68.72 49.49
C ILE A 10 8.43 68.94 49.40
N GLU A 11 7.92 70.02 50.00
CA GLU A 11 6.51 70.36 49.94
C GLU A 11 6.07 70.63 48.49
N PHE A 12 6.87 71.36 47.70
CA PHE A 12 6.57 71.57 46.29
C PHE A 12 6.51 70.25 45.51
N LEU A 13 7.54 69.41 45.62
CA LEU A 13 7.66 68.16 44.86
C LEU A 13 6.58 67.13 45.21
N LEU A 14 6.24 66.99 46.49
CA LEU A 14 5.32 65.94 46.93
C LEU A 14 3.85 66.40 46.97
N LYS A 15 3.59 67.69 47.19
CA LYS A 15 2.22 68.20 47.36
C LYS A 15 1.71 68.97 46.14
N GLN A 16 2.55 69.79 45.50
CA GLN A 16 2.10 70.70 44.43
C GLN A 16 2.39 70.18 43.03
N LEU A 17 3.55 69.54 42.81
CA LEU A 17 3.98 69.05 41.50
C LEU A 17 2.94 68.13 40.81
N PRO A 18 2.28 67.17 41.50
CA PRO A 18 1.27 66.34 40.84
C PRO A 18 0.12 67.16 40.24
N TRP A 19 -0.33 68.20 40.93
CA TRP A 19 -1.38 69.11 40.43
C TRP A 19 -0.92 69.92 39.22
N TRP A 20 0.33 70.40 39.23
CA TRP A 20 0.92 71.09 38.08
C TRP A 20 1.03 70.18 36.86
N LEU A 21 1.45 68.92 37.04
CA LEU A 21 1.54 67.95 35.95
C LEU A 21 0.17 67.64 35.36
N ILE A 22 -0.85 67.40 36.21
CA ILE A 22 -2.23 67.19 35.76
C ILE A 22 -2.74 68.43 35.03
N GLY A 23 -2.50 69.63 35.55
CA GLY A 23 -2.91 70.89 34.92
C GLY A 23 -2.27 71.11 33.56
N PHE A 24 -0.95 70.96 33.46
CA PHE A 24 -0.21 71.08 32.20
C PHE A 24 -0.68 70.04 31.18
N TRP A 25 -0.83 68.79 31.61
CA TRP A 25 -1.33 67.73 30.76
C TRP A 25 -2.76 67.99 30.30
N THR A 26 -3.60 68.60 31.14
CA THR A 26 -4.96 69.02 30.77
C THR A 26 -4.93 70.07 29.67
N VAL A 27 -4.09 71.09 29.80
CA VAL A 27 -3.94 72.12 28.77
C VAL A 27 -3.42 71.51 27.47
N TYR A 28 -2.39 70.67 27.53
CA TYR A 28 -1.88 69.95 26.35
C TYR A 28 -2.96 69.10 25.69
N SER A 29 -3.76 68.38 26.48
CA SER A 29 -4.84 67.51 26.01
C SER A 29 -5.95 68.31 25.33
N ILE A 30 -6.33 69.46 25.88
CA ILE A 30 -7.31 70.36 25.27
C ILE A 30 -6.77 70.92 23.94
N LEU A 31 -5.52 71.40 23.93
CA LEU A 31 -4.91 71.97 22.72
C LEU A 31 -4.76 70.94 21.61
N SER A 32 -4.28 69.74 21.94
CA SER A 32 -4.10 68.65 20.97
C SER A 32 -5.43 68.10 20.44
N VAL A 33 -6.47 67.99 21.27
CA VAL A 33 -7.76 67.43 20.87
C VAL A 33 -8.65 68.46 20.17
N PHE A 34 -8.75 69.70 20.63
CA PHE A 34 -9.72 70.66 20.09
C PHE A 34 -9.14 71.59 19.00
N PHE A 35 -7.83 71.87 18.99
CA PHE A 35 -7.24 72.84 18.07
C PHE A 35 -6.43 72.17 16.95
N ARG A 36 -7.06 71.98 15.79
CA ARG A 36 -6.46 71.35 14.60
C ARG A 36 -5.11 71.94 14.13
N PRO A 37 -4.86 73.27 14.07
CA PRO A 37 -3.58 73.80 13.61
C PRO A 37 -2.44 73.50 14.59
N ILE A 38 -2.72 73.54 15.89
CA ILE A 38 -1.76 73.27 16.95
C ILE A 38 -1.42 71.78 16.98
N ARG A 39 -2.43 70.90 16.87
CA ARG A 39 -2.28 69.44 16.86
C ARG A 39 -1.17 68.97 15.92
N LYS A 40 -1.13 69.46 14.68
CA LYS A 40 -0.14 69.04 13.66
C LYS A 40 1.31 69.30 14.06
N HIS A 41 1.58 70.26 14.94
CA HIS A 41 2.94 70.60 15.37
C HIS A 41 3.32 69.94 16.71
N ILE A 42 2.35 69.63 17.57
CA ILE A 42 2.62 69.19 18.95
C ILE A 42 2.29 67.71 19.22
N SER A 43 1.56 67.03 18.33
CA SER A 43 1.04 65.68 18.61
C SER A 43 0.80 64.85 17.34
N ASN A 44 0.90 63.53 17.47
CA ASN A 44 0.44 62.56 16.46
C ASN A 44 -0.73 61.72 17.02
N PHE A 45 -1.39 60.91 16.18
CA PHE A 45 -2.52 60.04 16.55
C PHE A 45 -2.24 59.23 17.81
N TYR A 46 -1.12 58.50 17.85
CA TYR A 46 -0.74 57.65 18.97
C TYR A 46 -0.63 58.41 20.31
N ILE A 47 -0.14 59.66 20.27
CA ILE A 47 -0.03 60.48 21.48
C ILE A 47 -1.41 60.91 21.97
N ILE A 48 -2.32 61.27 21.05
CA ILE A 48 -3.70 61.63 21.39
C ILE A 48 -4.42 60.44 22.01
N GLU A 49 -4.27 59.24 21.44
CA GLU A 49 -4.86 58.03 21.97
C GLU A 49 -4.37 57.70 23.39
N SER A 50 -3.10 58.03 23.69
CA SER A 50 -2.51 57.79 25.02
C SER A 50 -2.95 58.78 26.12
N ILE A 51 -3.57 59.91 25.77
CA ILE A 51 -3.94 60.99 26.72
C ILE A 51 -4.68 60.48 27.97
N PRO A 52 -5.74 59.65 27.86
CA PRO A 52 -6.46 59.17 29.03
C PRO A 52 -5.60 58.33 29.96
N ASN A 53 -4.69 57.52 29.41
CA ASN A 53 -3.81 56.67 30.20
C ASN A 53 -2.81 57.50 31.02
N VAL A 54 -2.28 58.58 30.42
CA VAL A 54 -1.36 59.48 31.13
C VAL A 54 -2.04 60.17 32.31
N PHE A 55 -3.32 60.56 32.22
CA PHE A 55 -4.06 61.11 33.36
C PHE A 55 -4.17 60.12 34.53
N VAL A 56 -4.40 58.84 34.26
CA VAL A 56 -4.44 57.80 35.29
C VAL A 56 -3.06 57.64 35.93
N THR A 57 -2.00 57.59 35.12
CA THR A 57 -0.63 57.48 35.61
C THR A 57 -0.22 58.69 36.46
N LEU A 58 -0.61 59.91 36.07
CA LEU A 58 -0.36 61.12 36.86
C LEU A 58 -1.17 61.13 38.18
N GLY A 59 -2.41 60.63 38.17
CA GLY A 59 -3.22 60.46 39.39
C GLY A 59 -2.61 59.42 40.35
N LEU A 60 -2.08 58.32 39.82
CA LEU A 60 -1.35 57.31 40.60
C LEU A 60 -0.05 57.90 41.18
N PHE A 61 0.70 58.67 40.40
CA PHE A 61 1.89 59.39 40.88
C PHE A 61 1.54 60.37 42.00
N GLY A 62 0.44 61.12 41.89
CA GLY A 62 -0.09 61.98 42.94
C GLY A 62 -0.44 61.21 44.22
N THR A 63 -0.94 59.97 44.08
CA THR A 63 -1.24 59.11 45.22
C THR A 63 0.02 58.73 45.98
N PHE A 64 1.05 58.26 45.28
CA PHE A 64 2.32 57.87 45.91
C PHE A 64 3.03 59.05 46.56
N THR A 65 3.05 60.22 45.90
CA THR A 65 3.68 61.43 46.45
C THR A 65 2.92 62.00 47.64
N GLY A 66 1.58 61.97 47.64
CA GLY A 66 0.76 62.39 48.79
C GLY A 66 0.94 61.50 50.02
N ILE A 67 1.00 60.18 49.84
CA ILE A 67 1.32 59.24 50.94
C ILE A 67 2.74 59.48 51.44
N ALA A 68 3.72 59.62 50.53
CA ALA A 68 5.10 59.92 50.90
C ALA A 68 5.22 61.22 51.71
N TYR A 69 4.51 62.28 51.31
CA TYR A 69 4.45 63.54 52.07
C TYR A 69 3.90 63.34 53.49
N GLY A 70 2.81 62.56 53.61
CA GLY A 70 2.18 62.28 54.89
C GLY A 70 3.05 61.47 55.85
N LEU A 71 3.99 60.68 55.32
CA LEU A 71 4.88 59.80 56.11
C LEU A 71 6.28 60.38 56.37
N LEU A 72 6.73 61.35 55.56
CA LEU A 72 8.14 61.77 55.53
C LEU A 72 8.66 62.28 56.89
N ASN A 73 7.81 62.94 57.68
CA ASN A 73 8.14 63.47 59.01
C ASN A 73 7.22 62.89 60.09
N PHE A 74 6.74 61.66 59.90
CA PHE A 74 5.80 61.05 60.82
C PHE A 74 6.50 60.68 62.13
N ASP A 75 6.16 61.37 63.22
CA ASP A 75 6.70 61.14 64.56
C ASP A 75 5.67 60.40 65.43
N THR A 76 6.15 59.37 66.13
CA THR A 76 5.36 58.53 67.04
C THR A 76 5.43 58.98 68.50
N THR A 77 6.16 60.06 68.80
CA THR A 77 6.23 60.61 70.16
C THR A 77 4.88 61.18 70.62
N PRO A 78 4.49 61.00 71.90
CA PRO A 78 3.17 61.40 72.40
C PRO A 78 2.82 62.88 72.19
N ASP A 79 3.82 63.76 72.17
CA ASP A 79 3.64 65.22 72.02
C ASP A 79 3.39 65.63 70.56
N HIS A 80 3.90 64.87 69.58
CA HIS A 80 3.84 65.21 68.14
C HIS A 80 2.99 64.25 67.29
N ILE A 81 2.48 63.16 67.86
CA ILE A 81 1.68 62.16 67.13
C ILE A 81 0.39 62.75 66.55
N LYS A 82 -0.24 63.72 67.23
CA LYS A 82 -1.46 64.37 66.73
C LYS A 82 -1.20 65.20 65.47
N ASP A 83 -0.08 65.92 65.44
CA ASP A 83 0.32 66.71 64.27
C ASP A 83 0.80 65.82 63.12
N SER A 84 1.47 64.72 63.44
CA SER A 84 1.86 63.69 62.46
C SER A 84 0.65 63.01 61.83
N ILE A 85 -0.39 62.67 62.61
CA ILE A 85 -1.65 62.15 62.10
C ILE A 85 -2.35 63.18 61.20
N LYS A 86 -2.35 64.46 61.58
CA LYS A 86 -2.94 65.53 60.77
C LYS A 86 -2.23 65.68 59.43
N LEU A 87 -0.89 65.70 59.43
CA LEU A 87 -0.09 65.76 58.20
C LEU A 87 -0.29 64.52 57.32
N LEU A 88 -0.39 63.34 57.93
CA LEU A 88 -0.69 62.09 57.24
C LEU A 88 -2.08 62.14 56.57
N LEU A 89 -3.10 62.62 57.29
CA LEU A 89 -4.45 62.78 56.75
C LEU A 89 -4.49 63.81 55.62
N ASP A 90 -3.73 64.90 55.71
CA ASP A 90 -3.62 65.90 54.64
C ASP A 90 -2.92 65.32 53.40
N GLY A 91 -1.85 64.55 53.59
CA GLY A 91 -1.16 63.82 52.53
C GLY A 91 -2.06 62.78 51.85
N LEU A 92 -2.79 61.99 52.65
CA LEU A 92 -3.75 61.00 52.16
C LEU A 92 -4.93 61.65 51.43
N LYS A 93 -5.44 62.77 51.93
CA LYS A 93 -6.50 63.55 51.27
C LYS A 93 -6.04 64.03 49.90
N SER A 94 -4.84 64.61 49.80
CA SER A 94 -4.28 65.04 48.52
C SER A 94 -4.08 63.86 47.57
N ALA A 95 -3.55 62.74 48.07
CA ALA A 95 -3.40 61.49 47.33
C ALA A 95 -4.74 61.01 46.73
N MET A 96 -5.81 60.98 47.52
CA MET A 96 -7.14 60.57 47.03
C MET A 96 -7.67 61.54 45.97
N PHE A 97 -7.56 62.86 46.18
CA PHE A 97 -8.07 63.84 45.21
C PHE A 97 -7.32 63.82 43.88
N THR A 98 -5.99 63.67 43.89
CA THR A 98 -5.20 63.58 42.64
C THR A 98 -5.59 62.35 41.82
N SER A 99 -5.85 61.21 42.46
CA SER A 99 -6.33 59.99 41.81
C SER A 99 -7.74 60.15 41.24
N ILE A 100 -8.67 60.71 42.02
CA ILE A 100 -10.04 60.97 41.58
C ILE A 100 -10.03 61.89 40.35
N VAL A 101 -9.26 62.98 40.38
CA VAL A 101 -9.17 63.92 39.25
C VAL A 101 -8.53 63.25 38.03
N GLY A 102 -7.46 62.46 38.20
CA GLY A 102 -6.84 61.72 37.11
C GLY A 102 -7.79 60.74 36.43
N ILE A 103 -8.56 59.97 37.21
CA ILE A 103 -9.55 59.03 36.68
C ILE A 103 -10.71 59.77 35.99
N LEU A 104 -11.24 60.84 36.60
CA LEU A 104 -12.33 61.61 36.01
C LEU A 104 -11.92 62.24 34.67
N LEU A 105 -10.75 62.87 34.61
CA LEU A 105 -10.23 63.44 33.37
C LEU A 105 -9.96 62.35 32.33
N SER A 106 -9.40 61.22 32.73
CA SER A 106 -9.20 60.07 31.84
C SER A 106 -10.51 59.64 31.18
N LEU A 107 -11.58 59.42 31.95
CA LEU A 107 -12.88 59.01 31.43
C LEU A 107 -13.49 60.05 30.47
N ILE A 108 -13.39 61.34 30.82
CA ILE A 108 -13.87 62.44 29.99
C ILE A 108 -13.11 62.45 28.65
N PHE A 109 -11.78 62.44 28.68
CA PHE A 109 -10.96 62.47 27.47
C PHE A 109 -11.07 61.19 26.65
N SER A 110 -11.18 60.00 27.26
CA SER A 110 -11.45 58.74 26.56
C SER A 110 -12.71 58.82 25.72
N LYS A 111 -13.78 59.41 26.26
CA LYS A 111 -15.04 59.56 25.55
C LYS A 111 -14.95 60.61 24.44
N ILE A 112 -14.34 61.75 24.72
CA ILE A 112 -14.13 62.82 23.73
C ILE A 112 -13.31 62.29 22.56
N ILE A 113 -12.13 61.70 22.80
CA ILE A 113 -11.24 61.20 21.75
C ILE A 113 -11.96 60.18 20.86
N LYS A 114 -12.68 59.21 21.45
CA LYS A 114 -13.49 58.25 20.68
C LYS A 114 -14.53 58.91 19.78
N ILE A 115 -15.23 59.94 20.27
CA ILE A 115 -16.20 60.70 19.46
C ILE A 115 -15.50 61.41 18.30
N PHE A 116 -14.35 62.05 18.55
CA PHE A 116 -13.61 62.80 17.54
C PHE A 116 -12.95 61.90 16.47
N ILE A 117 -12.52 60.68 16.84
CA ILE A 117 -12.08 59.64 15.89
C ILE A 117 -13.25 59.18 15.02
N ASN A 118 -14.39 58.81 15.64
CA ASN A 118 -15.58 58.36 14.90
C ASN A 118 -16.16 59.43 13.95
N THR A 119 -16.03 60.71 14.32
CA THR A 119 -16.46 61.86 13.49
C THR A 119 -15.42 62.22 12.40
N LYS A 120 -14.36 61.40 12.23
CA LYS A 120 -13.23 61.62 11.29
C LYS A 120 -12.48 62.95 11.46
N TYR A 121 -12.63 63.60 12.62
CA TYR A 121 -11.93 64.86 12.93
C TYR A 121 -10.46 64.59 13.33
N ILE A 122 -10.17 63.39 13.83
CA ILE A 122 -8.84 62.81 13.98
C ILE A 122 -8.75 61.66 12.96
N ALA A 123 -7.82 61.74 12.01
CA ALA A 123 -7.60 60.68 11.03
C ALA A 123 -6.78 59.56 11.67
N GLU A 124 -7.31 58.34 11.64
CA GLU A 124 -6.59 57.12 11.98
C GLU A 124 -5.52 56.85 10.90
N PRO A 125 -4.27 56.50 11.27
CA PRO A 125 -3.29 56.08 10.28
C PRO A 125 -3.78 54.79 9.59
N GLU A 126 -3.71 54.70 8.26
CA GLU A 126 -4.01 53.45 7.55
C GLU A 126 -3.08 52.34 8.05
N SER A 127 -3.64 51.29 8.63
CA SER A 127 -2.85 50.15 9.15
C SER A 127 -2.18 49.40 8.00
N PRO A 128 -0.87 49.08 8.08
CA PRO A 128 -0.14 48.31 7.07
C PRO A 128 -0.81 46.96 6.73
N GLU A 129 -1.45 46.35 7.71
CA GLU A 129 -2.15 45.05 7.63
C GLU A 129 -3.32 45.08 6.62
N LEU A 130 -4.04 46.19 6.50
CA LEU A 130 -5.15 46.34 5.54
C LEU A 130 -4.65 46.46 4.10
N ILE A 131 -3.46 47.02 3.89
CA ILE A 131 -2.81 47.12 2.58
C ILE A 131 -2.31 45.74 2.15
N GLU A 132 -1.69 44.99 3.06
CA GLU A 132 -1.24 43.62 2.81
C GLU A 132 -2.42 42.66 2.52
N LEU A 133 -3.52 42.74 3.27
CA LEU A 133 -4.72 41.92 3.02
C LEU A 133 -5.32 42.19 1.63
N ARG A 134 -5.33 43.46 1.19
CA ARG A 134 -5.85 43.81 -0.15
C ARG A 134 -4.94 43.28 -1.26
N ASN A 135 -3.63 43.40 -1.09
CA ASN A 135 -2.65 42.85 -2.04
C ASN A 135 -2.70 41.32 -2.07
N LEU A 136 -2.86 40.66 -0.92
CA LEU A 136 -3.03 39.22 -0.85
C LEU A 136 -4.29 38.77 -1.61
N ASN A 137 -5.40 39.47 -1.45
CA ASN A 137 -6.65 39.14 -2.13
C ASN A 137 -6.57 39.37 -3.65
N GLN A 138 -5.87 40.43 -4.10
CA GLN A 138 -5.58 40.64 -5.52
C GLN A 138 -4.70 39.53 -6.09
N ASN A 139 -3.61 39.17 -5.40
CA ASN A 139 -2.73 38.07 -5.80
C ASN A 139 -3.49 36.74 -5.85
N PHE A 140 -4.45 36.53 -4.95
CA PHE A 140 -5.28 35.32 -4.93
C PHE A 140 -6.26 35.26 -6.11
N GLU A 141 -6.86 36.40 -6.50
CA GLU A 141 -7.69 36.48 -7.70
C GLU A 141 -6.87 36.35 -8.99
N GLU A 142 -5.66 36.93 -9.06
CA GLU A 142 -4.74 36.74 -10.18
C GLU A 142 -4.28 35.27 -10.30
N PHE A 143 -3.93 34.63 -9.18
CA PHE A 143 -3.59 33.21 -9.12
C PHE A 143 -4.75 32.31 -9.56
N LYS A 144 -5.97 32.59 -9.08
CA LYS A 144 -7.20 31.89 -9.48
C LYS A 144 -7.46 32.02 -10.98
N ASN A 145 -7.29 33.22 -11.54
CA ASN A 145 -7.46 33.46 -12.98
C ASN A 145 -6.40 32.73 -13.81
N ALA A 146 -5.14 32.70 -13.36
CA ALA A 146 -4.05 31.98 -14.03
C ALA A 146 -4.24 30.45 -14.05
N ILE A 147 -4.75 29.86 -12.95
CA ILE A 147 -5.03 28.43 -12.86
C ILE A 147 -6.27 28.03 -13.68
N SER A 148 -7.32 28.84 -13.65
CA SER A 148 -8.60 28.52 -14.31
C SER A 148 -8.55 28.53 -15.84
N THR A 149 -7.61 29.26 -16.46
CA THR A 149 -7.59 29.43 -17.93
C THR A 149 -6.51 28.61 -18.66
N THR A 150 -5.42 28.19 -18.00
CA THR A 150 -4.23 27.66 -18.73
C THR A 150 -3.83 26.22 -18.39
N GLN A 151 -4.12 25.70 -17.19
CA GLN A 151 -3.74 24.33 -16.80
C GLN A 151 -4.89 23.31 -16.81
N TYR A 152 -6.15 23.75 -16.76
CA TYR A 152 -7.31 22.84 -16.66
C TYR A 152 -7.57 22.05 -17.96
N ASN A 153 -7.65 22.73 -19.10
CA ASN A 153 -7.84 22.06 -20.39
C ASN A 153 -6.68 21.10 -20.67
N ALA A 154 -5.44 21.47 -20.30
CA ALA A 154 -4.28 20.58 -20.42
C ALA A 154 -4.40 19.32 -19.55
N ILE A 155 -4.97 19.42 -18.34
CA ILE A 155 -5.24 18.27 -17.48
C ILE A 155 -6.37 17.40 -18.04
N VAL A 156 -7.48 18.02 -18.48
CA VAL A 156 -8.61 17.29 -19.09
C VAL A 156 -8.17 16.58 -20.36
N ASP A 157 -7.39 17.24 -21.22
CA ASP A 157 -6.87 16.66 -22.46
C ASP A 157 -5.86 15.55 -22.17
N ALA A 158 -4.97 15.72 -21.17
CA ALA A 158 -4.08 14.64 -20.72
C ALA A 158 -4.84 13.44 -20.13
N PHE A 159 -5.91 13.67 -19.37
CA PHE A 159 -6.77 12.59 -18.87
C PHE A 159 -7.54 11.88 -19.99
N ARG A 160 -8.08 12.64 -20.96
CA ARG A 160 -8.72 12.09 -22.17
C ARG A 160 -7.74 11.24 -22.97
N GLU A 161 -6.50 11.70 -23.12
CA GLU A 161 -5.44 10.98 -23.82
C GLU A 161 -5.07 9.69 -23.09
N VAL A 162 -4.89 9.71 -21.76
CA VAL A 162 -4.57 8.51 -20.97
C VAL A 162 -5.69 7.46 -21.05
N ILE A 163 -6.97 7.88 -21.00
CA ILE A 163 -8.10 6.94 -21.07
C ILE A 163 -8.27 6.39 -22.48
N THR A 164 -8.18 7.23 -23.51
CA THR A 164 -8.20 6.76 -24.91
C THR A 164 -7.07 5.76 -25.14
N ASN A 165 -5.84 6.09 -24.72
CA ASN A 165 -4.70 5.19 -24.83
C ASN A 165 -4.88 3.90 -24.03
N PHE A 166 -5.46 3.97 -22.82
CA PHE A 166 -5.77 2.78 -22.03
C PHE A 166 -6.78 1.89 -22.75
N ASN A 167 -7.85 2.46 -23.30
CA ASN A 167 -8.89 1.71 -24.01
C ASN A 167 -8.35 1.09 -25.31
N ASP A 168 -7.53 1.81 -26.07
CA ASP A 168 -6.87 1.29 -27.27
C ASP A 168 -5.90 0.14 -26.94
N VAL A 169 -5.04 0.32 -25.93
CA VAL A 169 -4.12 -0.74 -25.47
C VAL A 169 -4.89 -1.93 -24.91
N PHE A 170 -5.96 -1.71 -24.15
CA PHE A 170 -6.77 -2.77 -23.59
C PHE A 170 -7.54 -3.53 -24.69
N LYS A 171 -8.05 -2.82 -25.71
CA LYS A 171 -8.66 -3.45 -26.89
C LYS A 171 -7.66 -4.32 -27.65
N ILE A 172 -6.46 -3.80 -27.92
CA ILE A 172 -5.36 -4.56 -28.54
C ILE A 172 -5.02 -5.78 -27.67
N PHE A 173 -4.96 -5.63 -26.35
CA PHE A 173 -4.69 -6.75 -25.44
C PHE A 173 -5.77 -7.84 -25.54
N ILE A 174 -7.06 -7.47 -25.61
CA ILE A 174 -8.15 -8.43 -25.77
C ILE A 174 -8.13 -9.09 -27.16
N GLU A 175 -7.97 -8.31 -28.23
CA GLU A 175 -7.98 -8.80 -29.61
C GLU A 175 -6.73 -9.63 -29.94
N ASP A 176 -5.52 -9.18 -29.59
CA ASP A 176 -4.28 -9.86 -30.01
C ASP A 176 -3.83 -10.92 -29.01
N LEU A 177 -3.89 -10.65 -27.70
CA LEU A 177 -3.33 -11.57 -26.70
C LEU A 177 -4.37 -12.55 -26.18
N VAL A 178 -5.58 -12.10 -25.86
CA VAL A 178 -6.60 -13.02 -25.31
C VAL A 178 -7.18 -13.90 -26.41
N GLN A 179 -7.62 -13.31 -27.54
CA GLN A 179 -8.22 -14.10 -28.62
C GLN A 179 -7.22 -15.06 -29.28
N SER A 180 -6.02 -14.58 -29.66
CA SER A 180 -5.01 -15.45 -30.30
C SER A 180 -4.60 -16.62 -29.39
N ASN A 181 -4.37 -16.36 -28.10
CA ASN A 181 -4.04 -17.44 -27.16
C ASN A 181 -5.19 -18.45 -27.02
N PHE A 182 -6.44 -18.00 -27.04
CA PHE A 182 -7.59 -18.92 -27.05
C PHE A 182 -7.72 -19.67 -28.37
N GLU A 183 -7.37 -19.07 -29.51
CA GLU A 183 -7.36 -19.73 -30.81
C GLU A 183 -6.27 -20.81 -30.89
N GLU A 184 -5.03 -20.50 -30.49
CA GLU A 184 -3.93 -21.47 -30.40
C GLU A 184 -4.25 -22.60 -29.42
N LEU A 185 -4.81 -22.28 -28.25
CA LEU A 185 -5.27 -23.27 -27.28
C LEU A 185 -6.38 -24.15 -27.88
N THR A 186 -7.37 -23.54 -28.53
CA THR A 186 -8.47 -24.27 -29.19
C THR A 186 -7.94 -25.19 -30.28
N GLN A 187 -6.99 -24.72 -31.09
CA GLN A 187 -6.35 -25.50 -32.14
C GLN A 187 -5.60 -26.70 -31.54
N THR A 188 -4.74 -26.46 -30.56
CA THR A 188 -3.94 -27.52 -29.91
C THR A 188 -4.83 -28.60 -29.30
N ILE A 189 -5.93 -28.21 -28.64
CA ILE A 189 -6.86 -29.18 -28.05
C ILE A 189 -7.66 -29.90 -29.14
N ASN A 190 -8.04 -29.24 -30.23
CA ASN A 190 -8.69 -29.90 -31.37
C ASN A 190 -7.79 -30.92 -32.05
N GLU A 191 -6.50 -30.61 -32.21
CA GLU A 191 -5.49 -31.54 -32.73
C GLU A 191 -5.35 -32.76 -31.81
N LEU A 192 -5.25 -32.53 -30.49
CA LEU A 192 -5.22 -33.60 -29.50
C LEU A 192 -6.49 -34.46 -29.54
N SER A 193 -7.67 -33.84 -29.63
CA SER A 193 -8.96 -34.53 -29.73
C SER A 193 -9.06 -35.33 -31.03
N THR A 194 -8.53 -34.81 -32.14
CA THR A 194 -8.50 -35.48 -33.44
C THR A 194 -7.60 -36.71 -33.40
N TRP A 195 -6.34 -36.55 -32.97
CA TRP A 195 -5.40 -37.66 -32.77
C TRP A 195 -6.04 -38.77 -31.93
N GLN A 196 -6.69 -38.36 -30.85
CA GLN A 196 -7.27 -39.28 -29.90
C GLN A 196 -8.53 -39.99 -30.42
N ARG A 197 -9.32 -39.34 -31.29
CA ARG A 197 -10.42 -39.98 -32.02
C ARG A 197 -9.91 -40.98 -33.04
N GLU A 198 -8.85 -40.63 -33.77
CA GLU A 198 -8.27 -41.45 -34.84
C GLU A 198 -7.54 -42.68 -34.30
N HIS A 199 -6.86 -42.57 -33.16
CA HIS A 199 -6.09 -43.66 -32.56
C HIS A 199 -6.82 -44.44 -31.46
N LYS A 200 -8.12 -44.17 -31.23
CA LYS A 200 -8.91 -44.90 -30.21
C LYS A 200 -8.94 -46.41 -30.48
N GLU A 201 -9.13 -46.78 -31.74
CA GLU A 201 -9.16 -48.18 -32.17
C GLU A 201 -7.78 -48.83 -32.01
N ASP A 202 -6.70 -48.11 -32.34
CA ASP A 202 -5.32 -48.58 -32.17
C ASP A 202 -4.99 -48.89 -30.70
N VAL A 203 -5.44 -48.04 -29.78
CA VAL A 203 -5.22 -48.21 -28.33
C VAL A 203 -5.95 -49.45 -27.80
N GLU A 204 -7.20 -49.68 -28.21
CA GLU A 204 -7.93 -50.90 -27.84
C GLU A 204 -7.37 -52.16 -28.53
N ALA A 205 -6.88 -52.03 -29.76
CA ALA A 205 -6.18 -53.09 -30.46
C ALA A 205 -4.88 -53.47 -29.74
N LEU A 206 -4.09 -52.49 -29.29
CA LEU A 206 -2.84 -52.72 -28.54
C LEU A 206 -3.10 -53.45 -27.23
N LYS A 207 -4.11 -53.02 -26.47
CA LYS A 207 -4.55 -53.68 -25.23
C LYS A 207 -4.96 -55.13 -25.48
N THR A 208 -5.69 -55.39 -26.56
CA THR A 208 -6.11 -56.74 -26.95
C THR A 208 -4.92 -57.59 -27.37
N ALA A 209 -4.01 -57.04 -28.17
CA ALA A 209 -2.79 -57.71 -28.60
C ALA A 209 -1.90 -58.10 -27.40
N TYR A 210 -1.74 -57.21 -26.42
CA TYR A 210 -0.97 -57.52 -25.22
C TYR A 210 -1.61 -58.61 -24.35
N LYS A 211 -2.93 -58.58 -24.18
CA LYS A 211 -3.65 -59.67 -23.48
C LYS A 211 -3.46 -61.02 -24.17
N SER A 212 -3.51 -61.03 -25.50
CA SER A 212 -3.25 -62.22 -26.31
C SER A 212 -1.80 -62.70 -26.14
N LEU A 213 -0.82 -61.78 -26.17
CA LEU A 213 0.59 -62.07 -25.97
C LEU A 213 0.84 -62.72 -24.60
N VAL A 214 0.30 -62.14 -23.51
CA VAL A 214 0.38 -62.70 -22.15
C VAL A 214 -0.15 -64.14 -22.13
N THR A 215 -1.32 -64.37 -22.74
CA THR A 215 -1.96 -65.69 -22.76
C THR A 215 -1.15 -66.71 -23.56
N GLN A 216 -0.64 -66.33 -24.73
CA GLN A 216 0.15 -67.21 -25.58
C GLN A 216 1.51 -67.53 -24.94
N HIS A 217 2.16 -66.53 -24.34
CA HIS A 217 3.43 -66.73 -23.67
C HIS A 217 3.29 -67.62 -22.43
N GLN A 218 2.23 -67.45 -21.63
CA GLN A 218 1.92 -68.35 -20.51
C GLN A 218 1.77 -69.80 -20.98
N LYS A 219 0.99 -70.05 -22.03
CA LYS A 219 0.83 -71.42 -22.60
C LYS A 219 2.17 -72.01 -23.04
N PHE A 220 3.04 -71.18 -23.64
CA PHE A 220 4.35 -71.62 -24.09
C PHE A 220 5.29 -71.91 -22.90
N ALA A 221 5.21 -71.12 -21.83
CA ALA A 221 5.92 -71.37 -20.58
C ALA A 221 5.46 -72.69 -19.92
N ASP A 222 4.15 -72.89 -19.79
CA ASP A 222 3.56 -74.12 -19.23
C ASP A 222 3.99 -75.36 -20.03
N THR A 223 4.02 -75.25 -21.36
CA THR A 223 4.50 -76.32 -22.25
C THR A 223 5.99 -76.60 -22.05
N THR A 224 6.80 -75.57 -21.83
CA THR A 224 8.24 -75.71 -21.57
C THR A 224 8.50 -76.42 -20.26
N VAL A 225 7.71 -76.15 -19.21
CA VAL A 225 7.76 -76.89 -17.93
C VAL A 225 7.49 -78.38 -18.15
N VAL A 226 6.50 -78.74 -18.99
CA VAL A 226 6.22 -80.13 -19.35
C VAL A 226 7.40 -80.78 -20.09
N TRP A 227 8.04 -80.06 -21.02
CA TRP A 227 9.22 -80.56 -21.73
C TRP A 227 10.41 -80.78 -20.81
N VAL A 228 10.66 -79.84 -19.88
CA VAL A 228 11.67 -79.98 -18.84
C VAL A 228 11.43 -81.24 -18.02
N SER A 229 10.20 -81.47 -17.57
CA SER A 229 9.85 -82.68 -16.81
C SER A 229 10.15 -83.98 -17.59
N LYS A 230 9.85 -84.01 -18.90
CA LYS A 230 10.16 -85.17 -19.75
C LYS A 230 11.66 -85.36 -19.97
N LEU A 231 12.40 -84.26 -20.19
CA LEU A 231 13.85 -84.31 -20.35
C LEU A 231 14.54 -84.78 -19.08
N ASP A 232 14.04 -84.37 -17.91
CA ASP A 232 14.55 -84.81 -16.62
C ASP A 232 14.33 -86.31 -16.41
N GLU A 233 13.16 -86.83 -16.79
CA GLU A 233 12.88 -88.27 -16.78
C GLU A 233 13.84 -89.05 -17.70
N ILE A 234 14.05 -88.57 -18.93
CA ILE A 234 14.97 -89.20 -19.91
C ILE A 234 16.41 -89.14 -19.38
N SER A 235 16.86 -88.00 -18.85
CA SER A 235 18.19 -87.82 -18.24
C SER A 235 18.38 -88.78 -17.06
N GLY A 236 17.34 -88.98 -16.24
CA GLY A 236 17.31 -89.98 -15.18
C GLY A 236 17.47 -91.42 -15.69
N GLN A 237 16.92 -91.75 -16.86
CA GLN A 237 17.15 -93.05 -17.51
C GLN A 237 18.55 -93.15 -18.14
N SER A 238 19.03 -92.09 -18.78
CA SER A 238 20.36 -92.00 -19.38
C SER A 238 21.47 -92.14 -18.34
N SER A 239 21.33 -91.55 -17.15
CA SER A 239 22.29 -91.72 -16.05
C SER A 239 22.36 -93.16 -15.53
N LYS A 240 21.22 -93.87 -15.50
CA LYS A 240 21.20 -95.30 -15.19
C LYS A 240 21.92 -96.12 -16.27
N LEU A 241 21.69 -95.81 -17.54
CA LEU A 241 22.37 -96.47 -18.67
C LEU A 241 23.89 -96.21 -18.63
N GLN A 242 24.30 -94.97 -18.37
CA GLN A 242 25.70 -94.58 -18.18
C GLN A 242 26.36 -95.45 -17.09
N LYS A 243 25.70 -95.62 -15.94
CA LYS A 243 26.21 -96.46 -14.85
C LYS A 243 26.39 -97.92 -15.27
N VAL A 244 25.41 -98.49 -15.99
CA VAL A 244 25.51 -99.87 -16.52
C VAL A 244 26.68 -100.00 -17.51
N ILE A 245 26.87 -98.99 -18.37
CA ILE A 245 27.98 -98.95 -19.33
C ILE A 245 29.32 -98.85 -18.62
N ASP A 246 29.44 -98.02 -17.58
CA ASP A 246 30.65 -97.86 -16.79
C ASP A 246 31.03 -99.16 -16.07
N GLU A 247 30.05 -99.83 -15.45
CA GLU A 247 30.22 -101.13 -14.79
C GLU A 247 30.64 -102.21 -15.78
N PHE A 248 29.99 -102.28 -16.95
CA PHE A 248 30.33 -103.23 -18.00
C PHE A 248 31.76 -102.99 -18.54
N ASN A 249 32.12 -101.76 -18.86
CA ASN A 249 33.44 -101.43 -19.38
C ASN A 249 34.56 -101.74 -18.37
N SER A 250 34.29 -101.47 -17.08
CA SER A 250 35.21 -101.78 -15.97
C SER A 250 35.40 -103.28 -15.74
N ALA A 251 34.35 -104.09 -15.94
CA ALA A 251 34.39 -105.54 -15.73
C ALA A 251 35.12 -106.30 -16.85
N PHE A 252 35.08 -105.80 -18.09
CA PHE A 252 35.55 -106.54 -19.26
C PHE A 252 36.88 -106.07 -19.86
N ASN A 253 37.43 -104.91 -19.45
CA ASN A 253 38.75 -104.39 -19.93
C ASN A 253 38.94 -104.49 -21.46
N GLU A 254 37.85 -104.29 -22.22
CA GLU A 254 37.81 -104.62 -23.65
C GLU A 254 38.32 -103.45 -24.50
N ASN A 255 39.39 -103.65 -25.29
CA ASN A 255 40.01 -102.63 -26.15
C ASN A 255 39.52 -102.68 -27.63
N GLY A 256 38.39 -103.34 -27.90
CA GLY A 256 37.85 -103.57 -29.25
C GLY A 256 36.74 -102.58 -29.68
N ASN A 257 36.02 -102.93 -30.75
CA ASN A 257 34.92 -102.12 -31.29
C ASN A 257 33.79 -101.82 -30.27
N LEU A 258 33.58 -102.69 -29.28
CA LEU A 258 32.58 -102.49 -28.23
C LEU A 258 32.92 -101.30 -27.33
N SER A 259 34.21 -101.11 -27.01
CA SER A 259 34.72 -99.96 -26.26
C SER A 259 34.39 -98.63 -26.93
N LYS A 260 34.44 -98.61 -28.27
CA LYS A 260 34.07 -97.43 -29.08
C LYS A 260 32.57 -97.13 -28.96
N VAL A 261 31.73 -98.15 -29.13
CA VAL A 261 30.27 -98.01 -28.97
C VAL A 261 29.90 -97.55 -27.56
N LEU A 262 30.56 -98.09 -26.53
CA LEU A 262 30.35 -97.66 -25.15
C LEU A 262 30.70 -96.19 -24.97
N LYS A 263 31.87 -95.74 -25.45
CA LYS A 263 32.25 -94.31 -25.44
C LYS A 263 31.26 -93.42 -26.17
N ASP A 264 30.77 -93.84 -27.33
CA ASP A 264 29.80 -93.06 -28.11
C ASP A 264 28.49 -92.89 -27.33
N VAL A 265 28.01 -93.93 -26.64
CA VAL A 265 26.82 -93.85 -25.78
C VAL A 265 27.08 -92.99 -24.53
N GLN A 266 28.28 -93.05 -23.93
CA GLN A 266 28.65 -92.17 -22.82
C GLN A 266 28.66 -90.70 -23.24
N GLY A 267 29.18 -90.41 -24.44
CA GLY A 267 29.16 -89.08 -25.03
C GLY A 267 27.73 -88.57 -25.20
N ALA A 268 26.86 -89.37 -25.84
CA ALA A 268 25.47 -89.00 -26.08
C ALA A 268 24.67 -88.77 -24.78
N THR A 269 24.87 -89.60 -23.76
CA THR A 269 24.20 -89.43 -22.45
C THR A 269 24.70 -88.19 -21.71
N SER A 270 26.00 -87.89 -21.76
CA SER A 270 26.55 -86.63 -21.21
C SER A 270 25.99 -85.40 -21.92
N GLU A 271 25.87 -85.43 -23.25
CA GLU A 271 25.23 -84.34 -24.01
C GLU A 271 23.75 -84.17 -23.63
N LEU A 272 23.02 -85.27 -23.46
CA LEU A 272 21.61 -85.23 -23.05
C LEU A 272 21.43 -84.60 -21.66
N MET A 273 22.33 -84.88 -20.71
CA MET A 273 22.34 -84.22 -19.40
C MET A 273 22.54 -82.71 -19.53
N LYS A 274 23.49 -82.26 -20.38
CA LYS A 274 23.72 -80.83 -20.63
C LYS A 274 22.51 -80.14 -21.28
N VAL A 275 21.86 -80.80 -22.24
CA VAL A 275 20.62 -80.30 -22.87
C VAL A 275 19.52 -80.13 -21.82
N THR A 276 19.37 -81.09 -20.92
CA THR A 276 18.39 -81.04 -19.82
C THR A 276 18.65 -79.88 -18.86
N GLU A 277 19.91 -79.65 -18.48
CA GLU A 277 20.28 -78.50 -17.65
C GLU A 277 19.99 -77.16 -18.34
N ASN A 278 20.30 -77.06 -19.64
CA ASN A 278 20.02 -75.85 -20.43
C ASN A 278 18.52 -75.59 -20.57
N PHE A 279 17.71 -76.63 -20.78
CA PHE A 279 16.25 -76.51 -20.83
C PHE A 279 15.66 -76.10 -19.48
N ASN A 280 16.18 -76.61 -18.37
CA ASN A 280 15.82 -76.16 -17.02
C ASN A 280 16.05 -74.64 -16.86
N LYS A 281 17.26 -74.16 -17.20
CA LYS A 281 17.58 -72.72 -17.17
C LYS A 281 16.66 -71.90 -18.07
N LEU A 282 16.36 -72.41 -19.27
CA LEU A 282 15.43 -71.76 -20.19
C LEU A 282 14.03 -71.66 -19.57
N SER A 283 13.52 -72.72 -18.94
CA SER A 283 12.20 -72.72 -18.29
C SER A 283 12.10 -71.73 -17.14
N THR A 284 13.15 -71.58 -16.32
CA THR A 284 13.18 -70.56 -15.27
C THR A 284 13.09 -69.16 -15.87
N LYS A 285 13.91 -68.88 -16.89
CA LYS A 285 13.91 -67.58 -17.57
C LYS A 285 12.59 -67.30 -18.31
N MET A 286 11.94 -68.34 -18.80
CA MET A 286 10.63 -68.30 -19.43
C MET A 286 9.54 -67.86 -18.44
N ASN A 287 9.56 -68.38 -17.22
CA ASN A 287 8.64 -67.96 -16.16
C ASN A 287 8.89 -66.51 -15.72
N GLU A 288 10.15 -66.11 -15.53
CA GLU A 288 10.51 -64.71 -15.23
C GLU A 288 10.03 -63.75 -16.34
N THR A 289 10.15 -64.17 -17.60
CA THR A 289 9.66 -63.41 -18.76
C THR A 289 8.13 -63.33 -18.77
N THR A 290 7.45 -64.40 -18.35
CA THR A 290 5.98 -64.45 -18.22
C THR A 290 5.49 -63.43 -17.20
N ASP A 291 6.13 -63.34 -16.04
CA ASP A 291 5.81 -62.34 -15.02
C ASP A 291 6.04 -60.91 -15.53
N SER A 292 7.15 -60.70 -16.23
CA SER A 292 7.48 -59.40 -16.84
C SER A 292 6.49 -58.98 -17.92
N ILE A 293 6.05 -59.91 -18.78
CA ILE A 293 5.04 -59.67 -19.81
C ILE A 293 3.68 -59.39 -19.19
N LYS A 294 3.31 -60.10 -18.12
CA LYS A 294 2.07 -59.86 -17.37
C LYS A 294 2.05 -58.46 -16.76
N MET A 295 3.12 -58.07 -16.07
CA MET A 295 3.28 -56.72 -15.51
C MET A 295 3.20 -55.65 -16.61
N THR A 296 3.83 -55.89 -17.75
CA THR A 296 3.75 -54.97 -18.89
C THR A 296 2.32 -54.87 -19.45
N GLY A 297 1.60 -55.99 -19.56
CA GLY A 297 0.19 -56.01 -19.98
C GLY A 297 -0.75 -55.26 -19.02
N GLU A 298 -0.51 -55.35 -17.71
CA GLU A 298 -1.22 -54.56 -16.71
C GLU A 298 -0.95 -53.06 -16.86
N ASN A 299 0.32 -52.69 -17.08
CA ASN A 299 0.70 -51.29 -17.33
C ASN A 299 0.10 -50.75 -18.62
N VAL A 300 0.11 -51.53 -19.72
CA VAL A 300 -0.57 -51.16 -20.98
C VAL A 300 -2.06 -50.94 -20.74
N THR A 301 -2.71 -51.81 -19.97
CA THR A 301 -4.14 -51.65 -19.64
C THR A 301 -4.40 -50.36 -18.85
N LYS A 302 -3.59 -50.06 -17.83
CA LYS A 302 -3.70 -48.80 -17.06
C LYS A 302 -3.44 -47.57 -17.94
N TRP A 303 -2.44 -47.64 -18.81
CA TRP A 303 -2.09 -46.57 -19.73
C TRP A 303 -3.24 -46.31 -20.72
N THR A 304 -3.82 -47.35 -21.32
CA THR A 304 -5.00 -47.24 -22.19
C THR A 304 -6.17 -46.54 -21.48
N THR A 305 -6.50 -46.91 -20.24
CA THR A 305 -7.55 -46.22 -19.46
C THR A 305 -7.20 -44.76 -19.18
N SER A 306 -5.92 -44.45 -18.95
CA SER A 306 -5.47 -43.06 -18.74
C SER A 306 -5.61 -42.22 -20.01
N VAL A 307 -5.29 -42.79 -21.18
CA VAL A 307 -5.52 -42.14 -22.48
C VAL A 307 -7.02 -41.87 -22.71
N GLU A 308 -7.90 -42.79 -22.32
CA GLU A 308 -9.36 -42.60 -22.39
C GLU A 308 -9.87 -41.54 -21.38
N SER A 309 -9.22 -41.37 -20.23
CA SER A 309 -9.55 -40.27 -19.32
C SER A 309 -9.11 -38.92 -19.87
N VAL A 310 -7.87 -38.82 -20.36
CA VAL A 310 -7.32 -37.60 -20.99
C VAL A 310 -8.19 -37.18 -22.16
N SER A 311 -8.68 -38.15 -22.93
CA SER A 311 -9.67 -37.97 -23.99
C SER A 311 -10.90 -37.18 -23.54
N ASN A 312 -11.56 -37.67 -22.50
CA ASN A 312 -12.80 -37.07 -22.02
C ASN A 312 -12.53 -35.68 -21.44
N SER A 313 -11.40 -35.51 -20.76
CA SER A 313 -10.95 -34.20 -20.26
C SER A 313 -10.67 -33.21 -21.39
N ALA A 314 -9.95 -33.62 -22.45
CA ALA A 314 -9.67 -32.76 -23.59
C ALA A 314 -10.96 -32.28 -24.26
N SER A 315 -11.93 -33.18 -24.48
CA SER A 315 -13.24 -32.82 -25.02
C SER A 315 -13.99 -31.81 -24.14
N ASN A 316 -13.94 -31.96 -22.81
CA ASN A 316 -14.56 -31.02 -21.89
C ASN A 316 -13.86 -29.65 -21.89
N ILE A 317 -12.54 -29.62 -22.04
CA ILE A 317 -11.78 -28.37 -22.14
C ILE A 317 -12.13 -27.66 -23.46
N VAL A 318 -12.22 -28.36 -24.60
CA VAL A 318 -12.68 -27.74 -25.87
C VAL A 318 -14.03 -27.05 -25.67
N GLU A 319 -14.97 -27.73 -25.02
CA GLU A 319 -16.31 -27.18 -24.79
C GLU A 319 -16.27 -25.97 -23.84
N SER A 320 -15.49 -26.06 -22.76
CA SER A 320 -15.31 -24.96 -21.81
C SER A 320 -14.66 -23.74 -22.47
N VAL A 321 -13.62 -23.94 -23.27
CA VAL A 321 -12.95 -22.87 -24.03
C VAL A 321 -13.90 -22.25 -25.06
N ARG A 322 -14.73 -23.07 -25.75
CA ARG A 322 -15.79 -22.55 -26.63
C ARG A 322 -16.79 -21.67 -25.89
N THR A 323 -17.28 -22.12 -24.73
CA THR A 323 -18.24 -21.34 -23.93
C THR A 323 -17.63 -20.02 -23.45
N LEU A 324 -16.38 -20.03 -22.95
CA LEU A 324 -15.66 -18.81 -22.57
C LEU A 324 -15.51 -17.83 -23.73
N ARG A 325 -15.14 -18.33 -24.93
CA ARG A 325 -15.04 -17.49 -26.13
C ARG A 325 -16.37 -16.87 -26.53
N SER A 326 -17.47 -17.59 -26.35
CA SER A 326 -18.82 -17.09 -26.66
C SER A 326 -19.33 -16.05 -25.66
N ILE A 327 -18.78 -16.02 -24.45
CA ILE A 327 -19.31 -15.20 -23.35
C ILE A 327 -18.69 -13.79 -23.27
N ASP A 328 -17.51 -13.50 -23.86
CA ASP A 328 -16.78 -12.30 -23.39
C ASP A 328 -16.01 -11.45 -24.42
N VAL A 329 -16.35 -11.43 -25.71
CA VAL A 329 -15.81 -10.37 -26.62
C VAL A 329 -16.82 -9.25 -26.82
N GLU A 330 -18.09 -9.60 -27.06
CA GLU A 330 -19.14 -8.60 -27.27
C GLU A 330 -19.54 -7.90 -25.96
N SER A 331 -19.51 -8.62 -24.83
CA SER A 331 -19.77 -8.06 -23.50
C SER A 331 -18.64 -7.11 -23.07
N LEU A 332 -17.38 -7.51 -23.25
CA LEU A 332 -16.22 -6.66 -23.01
C LEU A 332 -16.23 -5.40 -23.89
N ASN A 333 -16.53 -5.53 -25.18
CA ASN A 333 -16.66 -4.37 -26.07
C ASN A 333 -17.79 -3.42 -25.64
N LYS A 334 -18.94 -3.95 -25.19
CA LYS A 334 -20.03 -3.14 -24.63
C LYS A 334 -19.63 -2.47 -23.32
N MET A 335 -18.87 -3.15 -22.46
CA MET A 335 -18.38 -2.59 -21.20
C MET A 335 -17.41 -1.43 -21.45
N LEU A 336 -16.45 -1.60 -22.36
CA LEU A 336 -15.50 -0.55 -22.75
C LEU A 336 -16.22 0.66 -23.33
N ALA A 337 -17.16 0.45 -24.26
CA ALA A 337 -17.97 1.54 -24.81
C ALA A 337 -18.83 2.24 -23.74
N SER A 338 -19.33 1.51 -22.74
CA SER A 338 -20.08 2.10 -21.62
C SER A 338 -19.18 2.90 -20.68
N MET A 339 -17.94 2.46 -20.46
CA MET A 339 -16.95 3.20 -19.68
C MET A 339 -16.62 4.52 -20.37
N ASP A 340 -16.36 4.49 -21.69
CA ASP A 340 -16.16 5.71 -22.49
C ASP A 340 -17.31 6.71 -22.34
N ALA A 341 -18.56 6.23 -22.46
CA ALA A 341 -19.74 7.08 -22.33
C ALA A 341 -19.85 7.73 -20.94
N LEU A 342 -19.64 6.95 -19.86
CA LEU A 342 -19.67 7.46 -18.49
C LEU A 342 -18.56 8.49 -18.23
N PHE A 343 -17.37 8.27 -18.78
CA PHE A 343 -16.26 9.21 -18.64
C PHE A 343 -16.51 10.52 -19.40
N LEU A 344 -17.04 10.45 -20.62
CA LEU A 344 -17.43 11.64 -21.38
C LEU A 344 -18.50 12.45 -20.66
N GLU A 345 -19.47 11.79 -20.03
CA GLU A 345 -20.50 12.44 -19.22
C GLU A 345 -19.90 13.11 -17.97
N TYR A 346 -18.98 12.45 -17.27
CA TYR A 346 -18.29 13.00 -16.10
C TYR A 346 -17.43 14.21 -16.44
N ILE A 347 -16.67 14.16 -17.54
CA ILE A 347 -15.87 15.31 -18.02
C ILE A 347 -16.79 16.48 -18.35
N LYS A 348 -17.91 16.23 -19.03
CA LYS A 348 -18.91 17.25 -19.37
C LYS A 348 -19.56 17.85 -18.12
N ASP A 349 -19.84 17.06 -17.09
CA ASP A 349 -20.37 17.57 -15.81
C ASP A 349 -19.37 18.49 -15.10
N ILE A 350 -18.08 18.13 -15.10
CA ILE A 350 -17.02 18.98 -14.54
C ILE A 350 -16.89 20.30 -15.34
N GLU A 351 -16.83 20.23 -16.67
CA GLU A 351 -16.78 21.41 -17.54
C GLU A 351 -17.99 22.35 -17.29
N ASN A 352 -19.19 21.78 -17.15
CA ASN A 352 -20.41 22.55 -16.87
C ASN A 352 -20.41 23.20 -15.48
N ARG A 353 -19.83 22.56 -14.46
CA ARG A 353 -19.73 23.11 -13.10
C ARG A 353 -18.73 24.27 -13.03
N LEU A 354 -17.69 24.23 -13.86
CA LEU A 354 -16.65 25.26 -13.91
C LEU A 354 -17.08 26.48 -14.74
N ASN A 355 -17.80 26.27 -15.84
CA ASN A 355 -18.33 27.36 -16.68
C ASN A 355 -19.57 28.06 -16.10
N LYS A 356 -20.11 27.61 -14.96
CA LYS A 356 -21.30 28.16 -14.28
C LYS A 356 -21.00 29.19 -13.19
N LYS A 357 -19.77 29.68 -13.07
CA LYS A 357 -19.38 30.81 -12.22
C LYS A 357 -18.61 31.83 -13.03
#